data_AF-A0A948M097-F1
#
_entry.id   AF-A0A948M097-F1
#
_cell.length_a   1.000
_cell.length_b   1.000
_cell.length_c   1.000
_cell.angle_alpha   90.00
_cell.angle_beta   90.00
_cell.angle_gamma   90.00
#
_symmetry.space_group_name_H-M   'P 1'
#
loop_
_entity.id
_entity.type
_entity.pdbx_description
1 polymer ?
#
loop_
_entity_poly.entity_id
_entity_poly.type
_entity_poly.pdbx_seq_one_letter_code
_entity_poly.pdbx_strand_id
1 'polypeptide(L)'
;MKILIIDDNADDQALARRELEGIGHAVLAASNGIKGLELFRQERPDVVITDISVAGMDGFSLAEEIQALAAPRWQPLLFLSAQGDGALQARALQIGADAYVVKPVMATVVGPRLDVLQRLVGLQQMESQAGDCESRHRAEEAENGIARRMMQRLVRGIELDDPAVRHWIRPAADFSGAIVAAQRTPAGVIHILLADGNGTGLAASINALPVLAPFYRMTEKGYGVDAIARELNARIKDFLPGDRFVAVTLASIDLRERVIGVWNGGNPEPLLVGAQGYRTLARRHVPLGVRADDEFDDTLDMHGFTDGSQLYLYSDGLIEAENPEGEAFGVDRLVGELTNMPAAERFGAITAAVNRYVGTAPARDDISLLMVECRAPTEPMRLPAEAAYAFAPAKAGGGWRAALRLSAAQIMVIDVVPLLLGLADQFELVRHNTDRLFVVLSELYNNALDHGLLRLDSSLKLNPDGMEAYLNERQARLATLVDGEIELELEQMTGPGAGWLRVSCRDSGAGFDHGYLDPVADAMNALPFGRGLMLLRAMCAELGFNAAGNHVTATLQLTRGDETCPRRL
;
A
#
# COMPACT_ATOMS: atom_id res chain seq x y z
N MET A 1 15.13 -17.52 -46.88
CA MET A 1 13.76 -17.57 -47.45
C MET A 1 13.53 -18.89 -48.12
N LYS A 2 12.29 -19.37 -48.10
CA LYS A 2 11.79 -20.52 -48.84
C LYS A 2 11.23 -20.03 -50.18
N ILE A 3 11.84 -20.44 -51.29
CA ILE A 3 11.47 -20.00 -52.65
C ILE A 3 10.87 -21.19 -53.40
N LEU A 4 9.71 -21.02 -54.02
CA LEU A 4 9.10 -22.02 -54.90
C LEU A 4 9.37 -21.65 -56.35
N ILE A 5 10.06 -22.53 -57.08
CA ILE A 5 10.31 -22.41 -58.51
C ILE A 5 9.39 -23.36 -59.28
N ILE A 6 8.70 -22.85 -60.29
CA ILE A 6 7.75 -23.59 -61.12
C ILE A 6 8.20 -23.46 -62.59
N ASP A 7 8.74 -24.53 -63.14
CA ASP A 7 9.31 -24.57 -64.49
C ASP A 7 9.27 -26.03 -64.99
N ASP A 8 8.85 -26.26 -66.24
CA ASP A 8 8.76 -27.61 -66.82
C ASP A 8 10.06 -28.05 -67.52
N ASN A 9 11.01 -27.14 -67.73
CA ASN A 9 12.35 -27.44 -68.19
C ASN A 9 13.25 -27.85 -67.01
N ALA A 10 13.64 -29.12 -67.00
CA ALA A 10 14.46 -29.70 -65.94
C ALA A 10 15.86 -29.04 -65.82
N ASP A 11 16.45 -28.60 -66.92
CA ASP A 11 17.78 -27.98 -66.92
C ASP A 11 17.72 -26.56 -66.35
N ASP A 12 16.73 -25.77 -66.77
CA ASP A 12 16.50 -24.40 -66.26
C ASP A 12 16.17 -24.43 -64.77
N GLN A 13 15.29 -25.35 -64.36
CA GLN A 13 14.95 -25.56 -62.95
C GLN A 13 16.15 -25.98 -62.10
N ALA A 14 16.99 -26.89 -62.59
CA ALA A 14 18.18 -27.35 -61.88
C ALA A 14 19.21 -26.23 -61.73
N LEU A 15 19.40 -25.41 -62.76
CA LEU A 15 20.27 -24.24 -62.73
C LEU A 15 19.76 -23.20 -61.72
N ALA A 16 18.48 -22.84 -61.81
CA ALA A 16 17.83 -21.89 -60.92
C ALA A 16 17.92 -22.31 -59.45
N ARG A 17 17.64 -23.59 -59.17
CA ARG A 17 17.79 -24.18 -57.84
C ARG A 17 19.23 -24.02 -57.33
N ARG A 18 20.21 -24.43 -58.12
CA ARG A 18 21.63 -24.37 -57.72
C ARG A 18 22.08 -22.94 -57.41
N GLU A 19 21.67 -21.96 -58.21
CA GLU A 19 22.03 -20.56 -57.98
C GLU A 19 21.39 -19.98 -56.71
N LEU A 20 20.08 -20.19 -56.52
CA LEU A 20 19.37 -19.67 -55.34
C LEU A 20 19.79 -20.36 -54.04
N GLU A 21 20.06 -21.66 -54.08
CA GLU A 21 20.65 -22.39 -52.95
C GLU A 21 22.07 -21.89 -52.66
N GLY A 22 22.86 -21.59 -53.69
CA GLY A 22 24.20 -21.00 -53.56
C GLY A 22 24.23 -19.64 -52.88
N ILE A 23 23.13 -18.88 -52.96
CA ILE A 23 22.94 -17.58 -52.28
C ILE A 23 22.27 -17.75 -50.89
N GLY A 24 21.98 -18.98 -50.47
CA GLY A 24 21.52 -19.31 -49.11
C GLY A 24 19.99 -19.41 -48.96
N HIS A 25 19.24 -19.55 -50.05
CA HIS A 25 17.80 -19.77 -50.00
C HIS A 25 17.43 -21.26 -49.99
N ALA A 26 16.30 -21.60 -49.36
CA ALA A 26 15.74 -22.95 -49.42
C ALA A 26 14.80 -23.05 -50.63
N VAL A 27 15.09 -23.94 -51.58
CA VAL A 27 14.36 -24.01 -52.85
C VAL A 27 13.43 -25.22 -52.90
N LEU A 28 12.16 -24.96 -53.22
CA LEU A 28 11.16 -25.93 -53.64
C LEU A 28 11.02 -25.86 -55.16
N ALA A 29 10.86 -27.01 -55.81
CA ALA A 29 10.82 -27.10 -57.26
C ALA A 29 9.58 -27.89 -57.72
N ALA A 30 8.86 -27.35 -58.69
CA ALA A 30 7.69 -27.96 -59.28
C ALA A 30 7.82 -28.02 -60.82
N SER A 31 7.63 -29.21 -61.38
CA SER A 31 7.80 -29.46 -62.82
C SER A 31 6.56 -29.12 -63.67
N ASN A 32 5.49 -28.62 -63.06
CA ASN A 32 4.26 -28.18 -63.73
C ASN A 32 3.44 -27.26 -62.81
N GLY A 33 2.47 -26.53 -63.38
CA GLY A 33 1.68 -25.55 -62.63
C GLY A 33 0.82 -26.18 -61.52
N ILE A 34 0.24 -27.36 -61.76
CA ILE A 34 -0.63 -28.07 -60.79
C ILE A 34 0.17 -28.44 -59.54
N LYS A 35 1.34 -29.05 -59.71
CA LYS A 35 2.25 -29.42 -58.62
C LYS A 35 2.80 -28.18 -57.91
N GLY A 36 3.02 -27.09 -58.65
CA GLY A 36 3.40 -25.80 -58.10
C GLY A 36 2.35 -25.26 -57.13
N LEU A 37 1.08 -25.29 -57.52
CA LEU A 37 -0.03 -24.85 -56.68
C LEU A 37 -0.22 -25.73 -55.44
N GLU A 38 -0.04 -27.05 -55.56
CA GLU A 38 -0.06 -27.97 -54.42
C GLU A 38 1.04 -27.65 -53.41
N LEU A 39 2.28 -27.47 -53.89
CA LEU A 39 3.41 -27.11 -53.05
C LEU A 39 3.23 -25.73 -52.41
N PHE A 40 2.65 -24.77 -53.12
CA PHE A 40 2.33 -23.46 -52.56
C PHE A 40 1.42 -23.56 -51.33
N ARG A 41 0.35 -24.36 -51.42
CA ARG A 41 -0.62 -24.56 -50.32
C ARG A 41 0.01 -25.27 -49.12
N GLN A 42 0.86 -26.28 -49.37
CA GLN A 42 1.45 -27.10 -48.32
C GLN A 42 2.59 -26.38 -47.60
N GLU A 43 3.49 -25.76 -48.37
CA GLU A 43 4.78 -25.31 -47.86
C GLU A 43 4.83 -23.81 -47.55
N ARG A 44 3.84 -23.05 -48.04
CA ARG A 44 3.70 -21.58 -47.88
C ARG A 44 5.02 -20.84 -48.12
N PRO A 45 5.58 -20.89 -49.34
CA PRO A 45 6.85 -20.24 -49.65
C PRO A 45 6.80 -18.72 -49.42
N ASP A 46 7.97 -18.12 -49.17
CA ASP A 46 8.14 -16.68 -49.02
C ASP A 46 8.08 -15.97 -50.38
N VAL A 47 8.59 -16.61 -51.44
CA VAL A 47 8.61 -16.08 -52.80
C VAL A 47 8.23 -17.18 -53.80
N VAL A 48 7.45 -16.84 -54.81
CA VAL A 48 7.15 -17.71 -55.95
C VAL A 48 7.85 -17.19 -57.19
N ILE A 49 8.49 -18.10 -57.92
CA ILE A 49 9.12 -17.83 -59.21
C ILE A 49 8.54 -18.82 -60.21
N THR A 50 7.92 -18.35 -61.29
CA THR A 50 7.28 -19.22 -62.28
C THR A 50 7.69 -18.86 -63.70
N ASP A 51 7.80 -19.87 -64.57
CA ASP A 51 7.77 -19.63 -66.01
C ASP A 51 6.34 -19.24 -66.44
N ILE A 52 6.24 -18.54 -67.57
CA ILE A 52 4.97 -18.23 -68.25
C ILE A 52 4.46 -19.48 -68.96
N SER A 53 5.36 -20.21 -69.63
CA SER A 53 5.01 -21.40 -70.41
C SER A 53 5.32 -22.64 -69.61
N VAL A 54 4.40 -23.04 -68.74
CA VAL A 54 4.55 -24.24 -67.90
C VAL A 54 3.50 -25.28 -68.31
N ALA A 55 3.89 -26.54 -68.39
CA ALA A 55 2.96 -27.64 -68.61
C ALA A 55 1.82 -27.66 -67.56
N GLY A 56 0.61 -28.03 -68.01
CA GLY A 56 -0.56 -28.26 -67.17
C GLY A 56 -1.41 -27.03 -66.83
N MET A 57 -0.85 -25.82 -66.80
CA MET A 57 -1.58 -24.57 -66.54
C MET A 57 -0.76 -23.37 -67.05
N ASP A 58 -1.43 -22.39 -67.67
CA ASP A 58 -0.81 -21.13 -68.10
C ASP A 58 -0.22 -20.37 -66.90
N GLY A 59 1.02 -19.88 -67.01
CA GLY A 59 1.73 -19.24 -65.90
C GLY A 59 1.05 -17.98 -65.38
N PHE A 60 0.31 -17.26 -66.23
CA PHE A 60 -0.50 -16.12 -65.79
C PHE A 60 -1.69 -16.54 -64.92
N SER A 61 -2.44 -17.57 -65.34
CA SER A 61 -3.53 -18.13 -64.54
C SER A 61 -3.03 -18.70 -63.21
N LEU A 62 -1.87 -19.34 -63.23
CA LEU A 62 -1.23 -19.84 -62.00
C LEU A 62 -0.89 -18.70 -61.03
N ALA A 63 -0.35 -17.59 -61.53
CA ALA A 63 -0.05 -16.43 -60.72
C ALA A 63 -1.31 -15.80 -60.10
N GLU A 64 -2.40 -15.70 -60.88
CA GLU A 64 -3.70 -15.23 -60.38
C GLU A 64 -4.23 -16.13 -59.25
N GLU A 65 -4.17 -17.46 -59.42
CA GLU A 65 -4.58 -18.41 -58.38
C GLU A 65 -3.71 -18.30 -57.11
N ILE A 66 -2.39 -18.15 -57.27
CA ILE A 66 -1.47 -18.00 -56.13
C ILE A 66 -1.75 -16.70 -55.36
N GLN A 67 -1.93 -15.57 -56.06
CA GLN A 67 -2.26 -14.29 -55.44
C GLN A 67 -3.62 -14.36 -54.72
N ALA A 68 -4.62 -15.00 -55.33
CA ALA A 68 -5.94 -15.19 -54.72
C ALA A 68 -5.89 -16.08 -53.47
N LEU A 69 -5.07 -17.13 -53.47
CA LEU A 69 -4.89 -18.01 -52.30
C LEU A 69 -4.08 -17.36 -51.18
N ALA A 70 -3.20 -16.43 -51.50
CA ALA A 70 -2.40 -15.70 -50.53
C ALA A 70 -3.19 -14.58 -49.84
N ALA A 71 -4.16 -13.98 -50.53
CA ALA A 71 -4.93 -12.85 -50.02
C ALA A 71 -5.57 -13.15 -48.64
N PRO A 72 -5.51 -12.21 -47.68
CA PRO A 72 -5.05 -10.81 -47.82
C PRO A 72 -3.51 -10.62 -47.68
N ARG A 73 -2.72 -11.70 -47.52
CA ARG A 73 -1.26 -11.61 -47.42
C ARG A 73 -0.67 -11.30 -48.80
N TRP A 74 0.17 -10.26 -48.90
CA TRP A 74 1.00 -10.08 -50.09
C TRP A 74 1.93 -11.29 -50.29
N GLN A 75 1.97 -11.82 -51.50
CA GLN A 75 2.82 -12.93 -51.90
C GLN A 75 3.74 -12.49 -53.03
N PRO A 76 5.05 -12.34 -52.76
CA PRO A 76 6.01 -12.02 -53.80
C PRO A 76 5.99 -13.04 -54.94
N LEU A 77 5.85 -12.56 -56.17
CA LEU A 77 5.77 -13.37 -57.38
C LEU A 77 6.63 -12.81 -58.51
N LEU A 78 7.51 -13.63 -59.07
CA LEU A 78 8.38 -13.27 -60.18
C LEU A 78 8.15 -14.20 -61.38
N PHE A 79 8.15 -13.63 -62.58
CA PHE A 79 8.18 -14.39 -63.82
C PHE A 79 9.60 -14.56 -64.35
N LEU A 80 9.97 -15.79 -64.72
CA LEU A 80 11.18 -16.12 -65.47
C LEU A 80 10.79 -16.60 -66.87
N SER A 81 11.13 -15.86 -67.92
CA SER A 81 10.72 -16.22 -69.29
C SER A 81 11.91 -16.27 -70.25
N ALA A 82 11.87 -17.17 -71.22
CA ALA A 82 12.81 -17.15 -72.35
C ALA A 82 12.51 -16.01 -73.36
N GLN A 83 11.34 -15.36 -73.24
CA GLN A 83 10.88 -14.32 -74.16
C GLN A 83 11.01 -12.92 -73.54
N GLY A 84 11.67 -12.01 -74.27
CA GLY A 84 11.82 -10.60 -73.93
C GLY A 84 10.80 -9.68 -74.59
N ASP A 85 9.53 -10.10 -74.70
CA ASP A 85 8.47 -9.27 -75.28
C ASP A 85 7.93 -8.28 -74.25
N GLY A 86 7.95 -6.99 -74.60
CA GLY A 86 7.41 -5.91 -73.76
C GLY A 86 5.91 -6.05 -73.48
N ALA A 87 5.15 -6.68 -74.37
CA ALA A 87 3.72 -6.94 -74.14
C ALA A 87 3.50 -7.97 -73.02
N LEU A 88 4.31 -9.04 -72.97
CA LEU A 88 4.26 -10.04 -71.91
C LEU A 88 4.73 -9.49 -70.57
N GLN A 89 5.77 -8.65 -70.58
CA GLN A 89 6.23 -7.96 -69.38
C GLN A 89 5.16 -7.03 -68.81
N ALA A 90 4.48 -6.25 -69.67
CA ALA A 90 3.37 -5.38 -69.24
C ALA A 90 2.22 -6.19 -68.62
N ARG A 91 1.86 -7.32 -69.25
CA ARG A 91 0.82 -8.22 -68.74
C ARG A 91 1.18 -8.83 -67.38
N ALA A 92 2.42 -9.26 -67.18
CA ALA A 92 2.90 -9.80 -65.91
C ALA A 92 2.75 -8.80 -64.75
N LEU A 93 3.12 -7.53 -64.98
CA LEU A 93 2.99 -6.47 -63.99
C LEU A 93 1.51 -6.13 -63.72
N GLN A 94 0.65 -6.16 -64.74
CA GLN A 94 -0.80 -5.91 -64.58
C GLN A 94 -1.50 -6.96 -63.70
N ILE A 95 -0.99 -8.19 -63.66
CA ILE A 95 -1.50 -9.29 -62.84
C ILE A 95 -0.93 -9.23 -61.40
N GLY A 96 -0.03 -8.29 -61.12
CA GLY A 96 0.53 -8.07 -59.79
C GLY A 96 1.83 -8.84 -59.51
N ALA A 97 2.57 -9.25 -60.55
CA ALA A 97 3.93 -9.76 -60.36
C ALA A 97 4.90 -8.64 -59.96
N ASP A 98 5.80 -8.92 -59.03
CA ASP A 98 6.79 -7.96 -58.54
C ASP A 98 7.98 -7.82 -59.48
N ALA A 99 8.21 -8.82 -60.33
CA ALA A 99 9.25 -8.75 -61.36
C ALA A 99 9.00 -9.66 -62.55
N TYR A 100 9.56 -9.24 -63.68
CA TYR A 100 9.74 -10.05 -64.89
C TYR A 100 11.24 -10.11 -65.21
N VAL A 101 11.77 -11.29 -65.48
CA VAL A 101 13.18 -11.54 -65.77
C VAL A 101 13.29 -12.42 -67.00
N VAL A 102 14.15 -12.02 -67.94
CA VAL A 102 14.43 -12.80 -69.15
C VAL A 102 15.63 -13.72 -68.90
N LYS A 103 15.47 -15.03 -69.17
CA LYS A 103 16.55 -16.03 -69.12
C LYS A 103 17.66 -15.65 -70.14
N PRO A 104 18.96 -15.96 -69.89
CA PRO A 104 19.51 -16.85 -68.85
C PRO A 104 20.09 -16.09 -67.63
N VAL A 105 19.78 -14.80 -67.45
CA VAL A 105 20.54 -13.91 -66.54
C VAL A 105 20.02 -13.97 -65.10
N MET A 106 20.04 -15.17 -64.50
CA MET A 106 19.37 -15.45 -63.23
C MET A 106 20.07 -14.80 -62.03
N ALA A 107 21.32 -15.14 -61.70
CA ALA A 107 21.96 -14.65 -60.47
C ALA A 107 22.09 -13.12 -60.35
N THR A 108 22.53 -12.41 -61.41
CA THR A 108 22.86 -10.96 -61.32
C THR A 108 21.65 -10.05 -61.28
N VAL A 109 20.49 -10.49 -61.77
CA VAL A 109 19.25 -9.70 -61.82
C VAL A 109 18.25 -10.14 -60.76
N VAL A 110 18.16 -11.45 -60.48
CA VAL A 110 17.20 -12.01 -59.51
C VAL A 110 17.68 -11.77 -58.07
N GLY A 111 18.99 -11.90 -57.80
CA GLY A 111 19.56 -11.73 -56.46
C GLY A 111 19.20 -10.40 -55.78
N PRO A 112 19.53 -9.23 -56.37
CA PRO A 112 19.19 -7.93 -55.77
C PRO A 112 17.69 -7.71 -55.59
N ARG A 113 16.85 -8.33 -56.42
CA ARG A 113 15.38 -8.26 -56.28
C ARG A 113 14.89 -9.11 -55.12
N LEU A 114 15.44 -10.31 -54.96
CA LEU A 114 15.16 -11.16 -53.79
C LEU A 114 15.58 -10.47 -52.49
N ASP A 115 16.67 -9.71 -52.47
CA ASP A 115 17.09 -8.93 -51.29
C ASP A 115 16.07 -7.83 -50.90
N VAL A 116 15.41 -7.22 -51.89
CA VAL A 116 14.34 -6.25 -51.65
C VAL A 116 13.09 -6.95 -51.16
N LEU A 117 12.68 -8.04 -51.82
CA LEU A 117 11.50 -8.82 -51.43
C LEU A 117 11.65 -9.42 -50.03
N GLN A 118 12.84 -9.89 -49.67
CA GLN A 118 13.13 -10.38 -48.32
C GLN A 118 12.88 -9.33 -47.24
N ARG A 119 13.32 -8.09 -47.49
CA ARG A 119 13.09 -6.97 -46.55
C ARG A 119 11.61 -6.65 -46.41
N LEU A 120 10.87 -6.63 -47.52
CA LEU A 120 9.44 -6.35 -47.51
C LEU A 120 8.63 -7.45 -46.82
N VAL A 121 8.95 -8.72 -47.07
CA VAL A 121 8.35 -9.87 -46.35
C VAL A 121 8.65 -9.79 -44.86
N GLY A 122 9.89 -9.41 -44.49
CA GLY A 122 10.26 -9.19 -43.09
C GLY A 122 9.43 -8.10 -42.42
N LEU A 123 9.25 -6.94 -43.07
CA LEU A 123 8.42 -5.85 -42.54
C LEU A 123 6.96 -6.27 -42.34
N GLN A 124 6.37 -6.97 -43.31
CA GLN A 124 5.00 -7.46 -43.20
C GLN A 124 4.83 -8.47 -42.05
N GLN A 125 5.81 -9.34 -41.82
CA GLN A 125 5.81 -10.26 -40.68
C GLN A 125 5.89 -9.51 -39.35
N MET A 126 6.74 -8.46 -39.27
CA MET A 126 6.86 -7.62 -38.07
C MET A 126 5.56 -6.86 -37.78
N GLU A 127 4.89 -6.31 -38.78
CA GLU A 127 3.59 -5.62 -38.61
C GLU A 127 2.51 -6.57 -38.09
N SER A 128 2.42 -7.79 -38.64
CA SER A 128 1.49 -8.80 -38.15
C SER A 128 1.75 -9.17 -36.69
N GLN A 129 3.03 -9.36 -36.32
CA GLN A 129 3.42 -9.70 -34.94
C GLN A 129 3.14 -8.55 -33.98
N ALA A 130 3.37 -7.31 -34.39
CA ALA A 130 3.07 -6.12 -33.60
C ALA A 130 1.55 -6.00 -33.36
N GLY A 131 0.73 -6.20 -34.40
CA GLY A 131 -0.73 -6.16 -34.27
C GLY A 131 -1.28 -7.25 -33.33
N ASP A 132 -0.72 -8.45 -33.39
CA ASP A 132 -1.08 -9.55 -32.49
C ASP A 132 -0.68 -9.25 -31.04
N CYS A 133 0.51 -8.68 -30.84
CA CYS A 133 1.00 -8.27 -29.52
C CYS A 133 0.14 -7.16 -28.90
N GLU A 134 -0.20 -6.13 -29.68
CA GLU A 134 -1.11 -5.06 -29.24
C GLU A 134 -2.49 -5.60 -28.87
N SER A 135 -3.02 -6.52 -29.67
CA SER A 135 -4.34 -7.11 -29.42
C SER A 135 -4.36 -7.91 -28.12
N ARG A 136 -3.31 -8.69 -27.85
CA ARG A 136 -3.15 -9.41 -26.57
C ARG A 136 -3.02 -8.45 -25.40
N HIS A 137 -2.19 -7.41 -25.54
CA HIS A 137 -2.00 -6.42 -24.50
C HIS A 137 -3.32 -5.71 -24.15
N ARG A 138 -4.10 -5.28 -25.16
CA ARG A 138 -5.43 -4.67 -24.93
C ARG A 138 -6.42 -5.63 -24.26
N ALA A 139 -6.37 -6.93 -24.56
CA ALA A 139 -7.22 -7.92 -23.92
C ALA A 139 -6.86 -8.09 -22.43
N GLU A 140 -5.57 -8.19 -22.11
CA GLU A 140 -5.06 -8.25 -20.73
C GLU A 140 -5.42 -6.98 -19.93
N GLU A 141 -5.32 -5.81 -20.55
CA GLU A 141 -5.71 -4.54 -19.92
C GLU A 141 -7.21 -4.46 -19.62
N ALA A 142 -8.05 -4.98 -20.51
CA ALA A 142 -9.49 -5.02 -20.33
C ALA A 142 -9.90 -5.97 -19.19
N GLU A 143 -9.25 -7.13 -19.09
CA GLU A 143 -9.47 -8.12 -18.03
C GLU A 143 -9.02 -7.57 -16.66
N ASN A 144 -7.87 -6.90 -16.62
CA ASN A 144 -7.37 -6.19 -15.42
C ASN A 144 -8.24 -4.99 -15.02
N GLY A 145 -9.13 -4.52 -15.89
CA GLY A 145 -10.01 -3.37 -15.64
C GLY A 145 -10.97 -3.55 -14.45
N ILE A 146 -11.36 -4.79 -14.11
CA ILE A 146 -12.23 -5.06 -12.95
C ILE A 146 -11.45 -4.91 -11.65
N ALA A 147 -10.26 -5.53 -11.56
CA ALA A 147 -9.38 -5.40 -10.40
C ALA A 147 -9.02 -3.94 -10.15
N ARG A 148 -8.70 -3.20 -11.22
CA ARG A 148 -8.49 -1.75 -11.21
C ARG A 148 -9.66 -0.98 -10.58
N ARG A 149 -10.90 -1.23 -11.02
CA ARG A 149 -12.09 -0.53 -10.48
C ARG A 149 -12.42 -0.91 -9.04
N MET A 150 -12.22 -2.16 -8.64
CA MET A 150 -12.41 -2.58 -7.25
C MET A 150 -11.38 -1.92 -6.35
N MET A 151 -10.12 -1.85 -6.77
CA MET A 151 -9.04 -1.22 -6.03
C MET A 151 -9.29 0.27 -5.80
N GLN A 152 -9.71 1.00 -6.84
CA GLN A 152 -10.06 2.42 -6.70
C GLN A 152 -11.16 2.65 -5.68
N ARG A 153 -12.14 1.75 -5.56
CA ARG A 153 -13.21 1.86 -4.56
C ARG A 153 -12.73 1.54 -3.15
N LEU A 154 -11.83 0.56 -2.98
CA LEU A 154 -11.26 0.23 -1.68
C LEU A 154 -10.39 1.36 -1.14
N VAL A 155 -9.53 1.96 -1.98
CA VAL A 155 -8.65 3.06 -1.57
C VAL A 155 -9.42 4.38 -1.41
N ARG A 156 -10.39 4.71 -2.28
CA ARG A 156 -11.19 5.94 -2.14
C ARG A 156 -12.29 5.86 -1.09
N GLY A 157 -12.78 4.66 -0.77
CA GLY A 157 -13.83 4.46 0.25
C GLY A 157 -13.33 4.69 1.67
N ILE A 158 -12.02 4.89 1.85
CA ILE A 158 -11.37 5.19 3.11
C ILE A 158 -11.17 6.71 3.16
N GLU A 159 -12.19 7.44 3.61
CA GLU A 159 -12.05 8.88 3.85
C GLU A 159 -11.23 9.08 5.13
N LEU A 160 -10.10 9.77 4.98
CA LEU A 160 -9.30 10.28 6.10
C LEU A 160 -10.00 11.52 6.67
N ASP A 161 -11.00 11.31 7.55
CA ASP A 161 -11.87 12.36 8.08
C ASP A 161 -11.42 12.92 9.45
N ASP A 162 -10.12 12.86 9.75
CA ASP A 162 -9.58 13.47 10.96
C ASP A 162 -9.16 14.93 10.70
N PRO A 163 -9.69 15.92 11.45
CA PRO A 163 -9.38 17.34 11.21
C PRO A 163 -7.92 17.69 11.46
N ALA A 164 -7.17 16.88 12.22
CA ALA A 164 -5.75 17.09 12.47
C ALA A 164 -4.86 16.50 11.38
N VAL A 165 -5.39 15.73 10.43
CA VAL A 165 -4.60 15.01 9.42
C VAL A 165 -4.80 15.65 8.04
N ARG A 166 -3.69 15.87 7.32
CA ARG A 166 -3.70 16.20 5.90
C ARG A 166 -2.84 15.20 5.14
N HIS A 167 -3.24 14.86 3.93
CA HIS A 167 -2.48 13.95 3.09
C HIS A 167 -2.49 14.43 1.64
N TRP A 168 -1.47 14.02 0.90
CA TRP A 168 -1.30 14.26 -0.52
C TRP A 168 -0.65 13.03 -1.13
N ILE A 169 -1.31 12.46 -2.14
CA ILE A 169 -0.80 11.35 -2.93
C ILE A 169 -0.76 11.81 -4.39
N ARG A 170 0.39 11.67 -5.03
CA ARG A 170 0.58 11.87 -6.46
C ARG A 170 1.11 10.56 -7.07
N PRO A 171 0.25 9.80 -7.77
CA PRO A 171 0.65 8.52 -8.32
C PRO A 171 1.57 8.69 -9.54
N ALA A 172 2.50 7.75 -9.73
CA ALA A 172 3.37 7.66 -10.89
C ALA A 172 2.68 7.05 -12.11
N ALA A 173 1.71 6.17 -11.88
CA ALA A 173 0.91 5.51 -12.90
C ALA A 173 -0.59 5.68 -12.62
N ASP A 174 -1.42 4.84 -13.22
CA ASP A 174 -2.87 4.82 -12.96
C ASP A 174 -3.22 4.53 -11.48
N PHE A 175 -2.27 4.00 -10.70
CA PHE A 175 -2.43 3.59 -9.29
C PHE A 175 -1.23 3.98 -8.46
N SER A 176 -1.50 4.39 -7.22
CA SER A 176 -0.50 4.53 -6.17
C SER A 176 -0.33 3.20 -5.44
N GLY A 177 0.90 2.70 -5.36
CA GLY A 177 1.35 1.64 -4.46
C GLY A 177 1.27 2.02 -3.00
N ALA A 178 1.33 3.32 -2.72
CA ALA A 178 1.20 3.85 -1.38
C ALA A 178 -0.25 3.92 -0.89
N ILE A 179 -0.43 3.54 0.38
CA ILE A 179 -1.68 3.57 1.14
C ILE A 179 -1.47 4.47 2.36
N VAL A 180 -2.44 5.37 2.57
CA VAL A 180 -2.49 6.24 3.74
C VAL A 180 -3.77 5.95 4.50
N ALA A 181 -3.66 5.72 5.81
CA ALA A 181 -4.79 5.51 6.70
C ALA A 181 -4.58 6.23 8.04
N ALA A 182 -5.67 6.69 8.63
CA ALA A 182 -5.70 7.28 9.96
C ALA A 182 -7.02 6.94 10.64
N GLN A 183 -6.96 6.69 11.93
CA GLN A 183 -8.13 6.39 12.76
C GLN A 183 -7.84 6.78 14.20
N ARG A 184 -8.87 7.22 14.94
CA ARG A 184 -8.75 7.44 16.38
C ARG A 184 -9.07 6.17 17.15
N THR A 185 -8.30 5.91 18.20
CA THR A 185 -8.68 4.94 19.24
C THR A 185 -9.84 5.48 20.08
N PRO A 186 -10.50 4.65 20.91
CA PRO A 186 -11.53 5.11 21.83
C PRO A 186 -11.09 6.20 22.85
N ALA A 187 -9.79 6.36 23.16
CA ALA A 187 -9.31 7.51 23.97
C ALA A 187 -9.05 8.77 23.14
N GLY A 188 -9.21 8.70 21.82
CA GLY A 188 -8.93 9.80 20.92
C GLY A 188 -7.47 9.95 20.53
N VAL A 189 -6.61 8.95 20.80
CA VAL A 189 -5.24 8.86 20.27
C VAL A 189 -5.34 8.61 18.76
N ILE A 190 -4.61 9.37 17.96
CA ILE A 190 -4.64 9.23 16.50
C ILE A 190 -3.61 8.19 16.11
N HIS A 191 -4.04 7.11 15.45
CA HIS A 191 -3.14 6.17 14.78
C HIS A 191 -3.09 6.50 13.31
N ILE A 192 -1.89 6.41 12.73
CA ILE A 192 -1.63 6.71 11.33
C ILE A 192 -0.76 5.60 10.74
N LEU A 193 -1.04 5.30 9.49
CA LEU A 193 -0.34 4.34 8.67
C LEU A 193 0.00 4.98 7.33
N LEU A 194 1.29 4.98 6.99
CA LEU A 194 1.77 5.16 5.62
C LEU A 194 2.44 3.86 5.20
N ALA A 195 1.85 3.16 4.24
CA ALA A 195 2.38 1.90 3.71
C ALA A 195 2.72 2.07 2.24
N ASP A 196 3.87 1.56 1.81
CA ASP A 196 4.32 1.56 0.44
C ASP A 196 4.69 0.13 0.01
N GLY A 197 3.98 -0.35 -1.02
CA GLY A 197 4.17 -1.71 -1.52
C GLY A 197 5.29 -1.74 -2.55
N ASN A 198 6.24 -2.66 -2.43
CA ASN A 198 7.31 -2.82 -3.43
C ASN A 198 6.73 -3.05 -4.85
N GLY A 199 7.18 -2.27 -5.83
CA GLY A 199 6.79 -2.32 -7.24
C GLY A 199 6.17 -1.00 -7.71
N THR A 200 5.54 -0.97 -8.89
CA THR A 200 4.77 0.20 -9.35
C THR A 200 3.37 -0.18 -9.80
N GLY A 201 2.44 0.76 -9.69
CA GLY A 201 1.05 0.61 -10.14
C GLY A 201 0.28 -0.47 -9.37
N LEU A 202 -0.58 -1.22 -10.06
CA LEU A 202 -1.53 -2.14 -9.43
C LEU A 202 -0.86 -3.23 -8.58
N ALA A 203 0.33 -3.70 -8.98
CA ALA A 203 1.06 -4.74 -8.26
C ALA A 203 1.53 -4.27 -6.87
N ALA A 204 2.03 -3.03 -6.79
CA ALA A 204 2.43 -2.38 -5.55
C ALA A 204 1.21 -2.18 -4.62
N SER A 205 0.11 -1.67 -5.17
CA SER A 205 -1.10 -1.42 -4.39
C SER A 205 -1.65 -2.71 -3.76
N ILE A 206 -1.62 -3.83 -4.49
CA ILE A 206 -2.04 -5.15 -3.97
C ILE A 206 -1.16 -5.61 -2.82
N ASN A 207 0.14 -5.33 -2.85
CA ASN A 207 1.06 -5.71 -1.79
C ASN A 207 0.73 -4.98 -0.48
N ALA A 208 0.34 -3.71 -0.56
CA ALA A 208 0.03 -2.91 0.62
C ALA A 208 -1.37 -3.20 1.19
N LEU A 209 -2.37 -3.63 0.40
CA LEU A 209 -3.76 -3.84 0.86
C LEU A 209 -3.97 -4.60 2.19
N PRO A 210 -3.24 -5.71 2.48
CA PRO A 210 -3.50 -6.52 3.66
C PRO A 210 -3.35 -5.76 4.99
N VAL A 211 -2.68 -4.61 4.97
CA VAL A 211 -2.44 -3.80 6.17
C VAL A 211 -3.67 -3.02 6.65
N LEU A 212 -4.60 -2.71 5.76
CA LEU A 212 -5.69 -1.75 6.02
C LEU A 212 -6.71 -2.27 7.03
N ALA A 213 -7.28 -3.45 6.78
CA ALA A 213 -8.35 -3.99 7.61
C ALA A 213 -7.89 -4.31 9.05
N PRO A 214 -6.70 -4.91 9.29
CA PRO A 214 -6.16 -5.06 10.63
C PRO A 214 -5.91 -3.71 11.32
N PHE A 215 -5.32 -2.74 10.62
CA PHE A 215 -5.06 -1.40 11.16
C PHE A 215 -6.33 -0.73 11.73
N TYR A 216 -7.40 -0.66 10.92
CA TYR A 216 -8.65 -0.04 11.36
C TYR A 216 -9.28 -0.79 12.54
N ARG A 217 -9.42 -2.11 12.42
CA ARG A 217 -10.09 -2.92 13.46
C ARG A 217 -9.34 -2.95 14.80
N MET A 218 -8.01 -2.97 14.76
CA MET A 218 -7.21 -2.97 15.99
C MET A 218 -7.19 -1.58 16.63
N THR A 219 -7.11 -0.53 15.82
CA THR A 219 -7.20 0.86 16.32
C THR A 219 -8.55 1.13 16.97
N GLU A 220 -9.66 0.69 16.36
CA GLU A 220 -11.02 0.80 16.93
C GLU A 220 -11.15 0.08 18.27
N LYS A 221 -10.42 -1.02 18.46
CA LYS A 221 -10.38 -1.77 19.72
C LYS A 221 -9.39 -1.19 20.75
N GLY A 222 -8.60 -0.19 20.37
CA GLY A 222 -7.62 0.48 21.24
C GLY A 222 -6.30 -0.26 21.44
N TYR A 223 -5.92 -1.18 20.53
CA TYR A 223 -4.57 -1.78 20.55
C TYR A 223 -3.51 -0.74 20.19
N GLY A 224 -2.32 -0.85 20.78
CA GLY A 224 -1.15 -0.03 20.45
C GLY A 224 -0.62 -0.26 19.03
N VAL A 225 0.12 0.72 18.50
CA VAL A 225 0.71 0.62 17.15
C VAL A 225 1.81 -0.45 17.06
N ASP A 226 2.44 -0.81 18.17
CA ASP A 226 3.38 -1.92 18.33
C ASP A 226 2.71 -3.29 18.06
N ALA A 227 1.61 -3.59 18.76
CA ALA A 227 0.80 -4.78 18.51
C ALA A 227 0.23 -4.80 17.08
N ILE A 228 -0.17 -3.64 16.56
CA ILE A 228 -0.61 -3.51 15.16
C ILE A 228 0.54 -3.88 14.22
N ALA A 229 1.74 -3.32 14.40
CA ALA A 229 2.90 -3.60 13.53
C ALA A 229 3.21 -5.11 13.46
N ARG A 230 3.17 -5.80 14.61
CA ARG A 230 3.36 -7.25 14.69
C ARG A 230 2.29 -8.03 13.93
N GLU A 231 1.01 -7.69 14.11
CA GLU A 231 -0.09 -8.28 13.34
C GLU A 231 0.06 -8.01 11.84
N LEU A 232 0.42 -6.78 11.44
CA LEU A 232 0.64 -6.44 10.04
C LEU A 232 1.77 -7.29 9.43
N ASN A 233 2.86 -7.49 10.16
CA ASN A 233 3.96 -8.35 9.71
C ASN A 233 3.50 -9.79 9.45
N ALA A 234 2.73 -10.36 10.37
CA ALA A 234 2.16 -11.70 10.21
C ALA A 234 1.23 -11.78 8.99
N ARG A 235 0.34 -10.78 8.82
CA ARG A 235 -0.58 -10.72 7.68
C ARG A 235 0.12 -10.60 6.34
N ILE A 236 1.18 -9.80 6.26
CA ILE A 236 1.99 -9.67 5.05
C ILE A 236 2.69 -10.99 4.73
N LYS A 237 3.26 -11.68 5.73
CA LYS A 237 3.89 -13.00 5.53
C LYS A 237 2.93 -14.08 5.06
N ASP A 238 1.70 -14.08 5.57
CA ASP A 238 0.68 -15.06 5.19
C ASP A 238 0.12 -14.77 3.78
N PHE A 239 0.04 -13.50 3.40
CA PHE A 239 -0.62 -13.08 2.16
C PHE A 239 0.33 -12.95 0.97
N LEU A 240 1.56 -12.47 1.18
CA LEU A 240 2.52 -12.21 0.11
C LEU A 240 3.53 -13.35 -0.06
N PRO A 241 4.03 -13.57 -1.29
CA PRO A 241 5.19 -14.44 -1.53
C PRO A 241 6.43 -13.95 -0.77
N GLY A 242 7.32 -14.88 -0.39
CA GLY A 242 8.47 -14.59 0.48
C GLY A 242 9.55 -13.65 -0.08
N ASP A 243 9.46 -13.24 -1.35
CA ASP A 243 10.34 -12.25 -1.98
C ASP A 243 9.74 -10.82 -1.97
N ARG A 244 8.55 -10.64 -1.36
CA ARG A 244 7.88 -9.35 -1.26
C ARG A 244 7.82 -8.84 0.17
N PHE A 245 7.87 -7.52 0.29
CA PHE A 245 7.78 -6.78 1.54
C PHE A 245 7.04 -5.47 1.31
N VAL A 246 6.63 -4.84 2.41
CA VAL A 246 5.93 -3.55 2.40
C VAL A 246 6.67 -2.61 3.35
N ALA A 247 7.07 -1.45 2.84
CA ALA A 247 7.62 -0.39 3.66
C ALA A 247 6.49 0.29 4.43
N VAL A 248 6.60 0.44 5.74
CA VAL A 248 5.51 0.96 6.57
C VAL A 248 6.03 1.91 7.64
N THR A 249 5.36 3.05 7.80
CA THR A 249 5.45 3.90 8.98
C THR A 249 4.12 3.88 9.71
N LEU A 250 4.15 3.45 10.96
CA LEU A 250 3.06 3.57 11.91
C LEU A 250 3.38 4.67 12.92
N ALA A 251 2.39 5.50 13.25
CA ALA A 251 2.53 6.50 14.28
C ALA A 251 1.30 6.55 15.18
N SER A 252 1.50 6.58 16.50
CA SER A 252 0.48 6.90 17.50
C SER A 252 0.71 8.31 18.03
N ILE A 253 -0.27 9.20 17.92
CA ILE A 253 -0.19 10.58 18.37
C ILE A 253 -1.20 10.82 19.48
N ASP A 254 -0.70 10.92 20.71
CA ASP A 254 -1.48 11.33 21.87
C ASP A 254 -1.38 12.85 22.04
N LEU A 255 -2.46 13.54 21.63
CA LEU A 255 -2.54 15.00 21.70
C LEU A 255 -2.68 15.53 23.13
N ARG A 256 -3.10 14.71 24.10
CA ARG A 256 -3.31 15.13 25.49
C ARG A 256 -2.03 15.02 26.30
N GLU A 257 -1.36 13.87 26.18
CA GLU A 257 -0.08 13.61 26.83
C GLU A 257 1.10 14.22 26.06
N ARG A 258 0.85 14.71 24.84
CA ARG A 258 1.84 15.32 23.94
C ARG A 258 2.98 14.37 23.58
N VAL A 259 2.61 13.14 23.25
CA VAL A 259 3.54 12.05 22.93
C VAL A 259 3.25 11.50 21.54
N ILE A 260 4.31 11.20 20.81
CA ILE A 260 4.28 10.48 19.53
C ILE A 260 5.07 9.18 19.72
N GLY A 261 4.51 8.06 19.33
CA GLY A 261 5.21 6.79 19.18
C GLY A 261 5.31 6.43 17.71
N VAL A 262 6.50 6.07 17.23
CA VAL A 262 6.73 5.74 15.81
C VAL A 262 7.32 4.35 15.69
N TRP A 263 6.77 3.57 14.77
CA TRP A 263 7.41 2.37 14.24
C TRP A 263 7.63 2.57 12.75
N ASN A 264 8.89 2.59 12.29
CA ASN A 264 9.21 2.82 10.88
C ASN A 264 9.98 1.65 10.28
N GLY A 265 9.30 0.79 9.54
CA GLY A 265 9.87 -0.33 8.80
C GLY A 265 9.99 -0.04 7.31
N GLY A 266 11.05 0.66 6.88
CA GLY A 266 11.44 0.77 5.47
C GLY A 266 11.19 2.12 4.79
N ASN A 267 10.31 2.96 5.31
CA ASN A 267 10.09 4.30 4.76
C ASN A 267 11.19 5.29 5.21
N PRO A 268 11.32 6.45 4.55
CA PRO A 268 12.11 7.57 5.06
C PRO A 268 11.73 7.97 6.49
N GLU A 269 12.69 8.59 7.20
CA GLU A 269 12.49 9.02 8.59
C GLU A 269 11.42 10.12 8.70
N PRO A 270 10.42 9.95 9.57
CA PRO A 270 9.45 10.99 9.84
C PRO A 270 10.10 12.24 10.41
N LEU A 271 9.55 13.40 10.07
CA LEU A 271 10.04 14.70 10.51
C LEU A 271 9.05 15.32 11.49
N LEU A 272 9.50 15.65 12.70
CA LEU A 272 8.74 16.51 13.60
C LEU A 272 9.26 17.94 13.49
N VAL A 273 8.40 18.85 13.03
CA VAL A 273 8.74 20.26 12.80
C VAL A 273 8.04 21.13 13.83
N GLY A 274 8.82 21.78 14.69
CA GLY A 274 8.35 22.70 15.72
C GLY A 274 8.71 24.16 15.42
N ALA A 275 8.63 25.01 16.45
CA ALA A 275 9.07 26.40 16.39
C ALA A 275 10.60 26.56 16.43
N GLN A 276 11.31 25.58 17.01
CA GLN A 276 12.77 25.60 17.19
C GLN A 276 13.54 24.91 16.04
N GLY A 277 12.84 24.46 14.99
CA GLY A 277 13.41 23.71 13.88
C GLY A 277 12.71 22.38 13.69
N TYR A 278 13.47 21.37 13.23
CA TYR A 278 12.97 20.03 12.98
C TYR A 278 13.85 18.97 13.64
N ARG A 279 13.29 17.79 13.86
CA ARG A 279 14.03 16.57 14.23
C ARG A 279 13.52 15.38 13.42
N THR A 280 14.41 14.44 13.12
CA THR A 280 14.06 13.14 12.56
C THR A 280 13.72 12.17 13.69
N LEU A 281 12.74 11.30 13.45
CA LEU A 281 12.35 10.23 14.40
C LEU A 281 13.02 8.94 13.90
N ALA A 282 13.99 8.42 14.67
CA ALA A 282 15.23 7.85 14.16
C ALA A 282 15.41 6.33 14.32
N ARG A 283 14.36 5.58 14.69
CA ARG A 283 14.45 4.10 14.68
C ARG A 283 13.91 3.50 13.37
N ARG A 284 14.82 2.96 12.55
CA ARG A 284 14.47 2.15 11.37
C ARG A 284 14.43 0.67 11.70
N HIS A 285 13.28 0.07 11.47
CA HIS A 285 13.03 -1.36 11.51
C HIS A 285 13.17 -1.94 10.11
N VAL A 286 13.24 -3.28 10.05
CA VAL A 286 13.16 -4.00 8.77
C VAL A 286 11.72 -3.89 8.23
N PRO A 287 11.53 -3.75 6.90
CA PRO A 287 10.19 -3.76 6.30
C PRO A 287 9.34 -4.96 6.71
N LEU A 288 8.01 -4.77 6.68
CA LEU A 288 7.06 -5.83 6.99
C LEU A 288 7.16 -6.96 5.97
N GLY A 289 7.03 -8.20 6.43
CA GLY A 289 7.13 -9.41 5.60
C GLY A 289 8.50 -10.09 5.64
N VAL A 290 9.54 -9.41 6.15
CA VAL A 290 10.91 -9.96 6.16
C VAL A 290 11.16 -10.83 7.39
N ARG A 291 10.95 -10.31 8.61
CA ARG A 291 11.27 -11.00 9.87
C ARG A 291 10.16 -11.95 10.32
N ALA A 292 10.54 -13.11 10.87
CA ALA A 292 9.59 -13.99 11.53
C ALA A 292 9.11 -13.37 12.85
N ASP A 293 8.02 -13.87 13.42
CA ASP A 293 7.40 -13.26 14.61
C ASP A 293 8.35 -13.24 15.83
N ASP A 294 9.16 -14.27 16.00
CA ASP A 294 10.18 -14.37 17.05
C ASP A 294 11.37 -13.41 16.87
N GLU A 295 11.65 -12.99 15.63
CA GLU A 295 12.69 -12.00 15.30
C GLU A 295 12.14 -10.58 15.10
N PHE A 296 10.82 -10.38 15.23
CA PHE A 296 10.18 -9.09 14.95
C PHE A 296 10.36 -8.12 16.12
N ASP A 297 11.00 -6.97 15.84
CA ASP A 297 11.15 -5.85 16.76
C ASP A 297 10.01 -4.84 16.57
N ASP A 298 9.04 -4.86 17.47
CA ASP A 298 7.88 -3.97 17.56
C ASP A 298 8.12 -2.75 18.46
N THR A 299 9.37 -2.52 18.89
CA THR A 299 9.68 -1.39 19.74
C THR A 299 9.32 -0.06 19.07
N LEU A 300 8.63 0.81 19.80
CA LEU A 300 8.34 2.17 19.35
C LEU A 300 9.47 3.14 19.70
N ASP A 301 9.72 4.07 18.78
CA ASP A 301 10.53 5.26 19.04
C ASP A 301 9.62 6.38 19.59
N MET A 302 9.85 6.78 20.84
CA MET A 302 8.92 7.63 21.60
C MET A 302 9.43 9.07 21.70
N HIS A 303 8.55 10.04 21.45
CA HIS A 303 8.92 11.44 21.22
C HIS A 303 7.90 12.41 21.83
N GLY A 304 8.33 13.31 22.71
CA GLY A 304 7.47 14.36 23.28
C GLY A 304 7.42 15.61 22.40
N PHE A 305 6.27 16.26 22.21
CA PHE A 305 6.17 17.45 21.34
C PHE A 305 5.59 18.69 22.05
N THR A 306 5.80 19.86 21.46
CA THR A 306 5.20 21.12 21.90
C THR A 306 4.00 21.50 21.04
N ASP A 307 3.00 22.19 21.61
CA ASP A 307 1.81 22.61 20.87
C ASP A 307 2.18 23.42 19.60
N GLY A 308 1.54 23.07 18.48
CA GLY A 308 1.82 23.68 17.18
C GLY A 308 2.95 23.01 16.40
N SER A 309 3.52 21.92 16.92
CA SER A 309 4.39 21.04 16.13
C SER A 309 3.60 20.32 15.04
N GLN A 310 4.28 19.95 13.96
CA GLN A 310 3.68 19.19 12.85
C GLN A 310 4.53 17.96 12.56
N LEU A 311 3.90 16.79 12.55
CA LEU A 311 4.54 15.53 12.19
C LEU A 311 4.34 15.26 10.70
N TYR A 312 5.42 14.95 9.98
CA TYR A 312 5.39 14.62 8.56
C TYR A 312 5.88 13.20 8.32
N LEU A 313 5.09 12.42 7.59
CA LEU A 313 5.42 11.09 7.07
C LEU A 313 5.41 11.16 5.55
N TYR A 314 6.37 10.53 4.88
CA TYR A 314 6.47 10.58 3.42
C TYR A 314 7.13 9.32 2.86
N SER A 315 6.80 8.97 1.62
CA SER A 315 7.48 7.90 0.88
C SER A 315 8.81 8.38 0.32
N ASP A 316 9.68 7.43 -0.06
CA ASP A 316 10.91 7.69 -0.79
C ASP A 316 10.65 8.42 -2.12
N GLY A 317 9.54 8.11 -2.80
CA GLY A 317 9.11 8.80 -4.02
C GLY A 317 9.07 10.33 -3.89
N LEU A 318 8.86 10.89 -2.69
CA LEU A 318 8.93 12.34 -2.47
C LEU A 318 10.36 12.90 -2.57
N ILE A 319 11.33 12.23 -1.96
CA ILE A 319 12.73 12.69 -1.92
C ILE A 319 13.50 12.26 -3.16
N GLU A 320 13.08 11.18 -3.82
CA GLU A 320 13.64 10.68 -5.08
C GLU A 320 12.99 11.32 -6.30
N ALA A 321 11.96 12.17 -6.12
CA ALA A 321 11.32 12.89 -7.21
C ALA A 321 12.34 13.72 -8.02
N GLU A 322 12.50 13.38 -9.30
CA GLU A 322 13.48 14.01 -10.19
C GLU A 322 12.91 15.23 -10.94
N ASN A 323 13.76 16.22 -11.18
CA ASN A 323 13.51 17.29 -12.15
C ASN A 323 13.84 16.82 -13.60
N PRO A 324 13.58 17.64 -14.64
CA PRO A 324 13.92 17.30 -16.03
C PRO A 324 15.42 17.04 -16.28
N GLU A 325 16.30 17.56 -15.41
CA GLU A 325 17.74 17.34 -15.44
C GLU A 325 18.18 16.02 -14.77
N GLY A 326 17.26 15.28 -14.13
CA GLY A 326 17.53 14.02 -13.44
C GLY A 326 18.10 14.18 -12.02
N GLU A 327 17.99 15.36 -11.42
CA GLU A 327 18.35 15.61 -10.02
C GLU A 327 17.17 15.34 -9.10
N ALA A 328 17.40 14.58 -8.02
CA ALA A 328 16.39 14.28 -7.01
C ALA A 328 16.07 15.50 -6.11
N PHE A 329 14.82 15.62 -5.65
CA PHE A 329 14.36 16.69 -4.78
C PHE A 329 15.13 16.73 -3.47
N GLY A 330 15.33 15.57 -2.84
CA GLY A 330 16.17 15.39 -1.66
C GLY A 330 15.58 15.90 -0.34
N VAL A 331 16.11 15.39 0.76
CA VAL A 331 15.67 15.73 2.12
C VAL A 331 15.98 17.19 2.46
N ASP A 332 17.12 17.73 2.00
CA ASP A 332 17.54 19.10 2.33
C ASP A 332 16.55 20.15 1.81
N ARG A 333 15.99 19.95 0.59
CA ARG A 333 14.98 20.85 0.04
C ARG A 333 13.65 20.71 0.78
N LEU A 334 13.24 19.49 1.11
CA LEU A 334 12.05 19.23 1.92
C LEU A 334 12.12 19.97 3.27
N VAL A 335 13.23 19.80 3.98
CA VAL A 335 13.48 20.47 5.26
C VAL A 335 13.49 21.99 5.08
N GLY A 336 14.16 22.50 4.03
CA GLY A 336 14.19 23.93 3.73
C GLY A 336 12.81 24.54 3.55
N GLU A 337 11.94 23.90 2.78
CA GLU A 337 10.54 24.34 2.59
C GLU A 337 9.74 24.30 3.91
N LEU A 338 9.97 23.27 4.73
CA LEU A 338 9.32 23.11 6.04
C LEU A 338 9.74 24.18 7.06
N THR A 339 11.02 24.52 7.13
CA THR A 339 11.55 25.45 8.13
C THR A 339 11.34 26.92 7.76
N ASN A 340 11.20 27.23 6.47
CA ASN A 340 11.10 28.61 5.98
C ASN A 340 9.65 29.13 5.90
N MET A 341 8.65 28.26 6.05
CA MET A 341 7.23 28.62 5.95
C MET A 341 6.53 28.60 7.31
N PRO A 342 5.53 29.47 7.53
CA PRO A 342 4.62 29.38 8.66
C PRO A 342 3.89 28.03 8.68
N ALA A 343 3.63 27.48 9.88
CA ALA A 343 3.03 26.16 10.05
C ALA A 343 1.74 25.94 9.23
N ALA A 344 0.88 26.96 9.13
CA ALA A 344 -0.37 26.90 8.36
C ALA A 344 -0.17 26.73 6.84
N GLU A 345 0.98 27.18 6.30
CA GLU A 345 1.26 27.19 4.86
C GLU A 345 2.19 26.06 4.42
N ARG A 346 2.97 25.47 5.34
CA ARG A 346 3.99 24.45 5.04
C ARG A 346 3.48 23.32 4.14
N PHE A 347 2.31 22.75 4.44
CA PHE A 347 1.77 21.64 3.65
C PHE A 347 1.49 22.05 2.19
N GLY A 348 0.84 23.19 1.98
CA GLY A 348 0.60 23.74 0.65
C GLY A 348 1.90 24.14 -0.07
N ALA A 349 2.85 24.70 0.66
CA ALA A 349 4.14 25.12 0.13
C ALA A 349 4.95 23.92 -0.40
N ILE A 350 5.08 22.84 0.37
CA ILE A 350 5.82 21.63 -0.04
C ILE A 350 5.20 21.00 -1.28
N THR A 351 3.87 20.80 -1.28
CA THR A 351 3.20 20.18 -2.43
C THR A 351 3.37 21.02 -3.70
N ALA A 352 3.32 22.37 -3.58
CA ALA A 352 3.61 23.27 -4.69
C ALA A 352 5.10 23.28 -5.10
N ALA A 353 6.02 23.18 -4.14
CA ALA A 353 7.46 23.10 -4.41
C ALA A 353 7.83 21.82 -5.17
N VAL A 354 7.36 20.66 -4.71
CA VAL A 354 7.57 19.37 -5.39
C VAL A 354 6.97 19.38 -6.80
N ASN A 355 5.74 19.88 -6.96
CA ASN A 355 5.12 19.98 -8.29
C ASN A 355 5.90 20.89 -9.26
N ARG A 356 6.42 22.03 -8.77
CA ARG A 356 7.28 22.91 -9.59
C ARG A 356 8.62 22.27 -9.92
N TYR A 357 9.21 21.54 -8.98
CA TYR A 357 10.51 20.91 -9.15
C TYR A 357 10.47 19.77 -10.18
N VAL A 358 9.48 18.89 -10.06
CA VAL A 358 9.29 17.78 -11.02
C VAL A 358 8.88 18.31 -12.41
N GLY A 359 8.03 19.34 -12.45
CA GLY A 359 7.58 19.93 -13.70
C GLY A 359 6.93 18.90 -14.63
N THR A 360 7.51 18.71 -15.82
CA THR A 360 7.05 17.74 -16.83
C THR A 360 7.84 16.43 -16.82
N ALA A 361 8.73 16.21 -15.85
CA ALA A 361 9.49 14.97 -15.75
C ALA A 361 8.55 13.77 -15.51
N PRO A 362 8.83 12.61 -16.13
CA PRO A 362 8.03 11.41 -15.92
C PRO A 362 8.13 10.96 -14.46
N ALA A 363 7.00 10.63 -13.86
CA ALA A 363 6.98 10.11 -12.50
C ALA A 363 7.57 8.69 -12.48
N ARG A 364 8.61 8.48 -11.67
CA ARG A 364 9.25 7.17 -11.49
C ARG A 364 8.59 6.35 -10.40
N ASP A 365 8.11 7.01 -9.36
CA ASP A 365 7.48 6.38 -8.21
C ASP A 365 6.39 7.27 -7.59
N ASP A 366 5.56 6.67 -6.74
CA ASP A 366 4.44 7.33 -6.09
C ASP A 366 4.91 8.29 -4.98
N ILE A 367 4.42 9.53 -5.03
CA ILE A 367 4.72 10.52 -4.00
C ILE A 367 3.59 10.49 -2.98
N SER A 368 3.92 10.14 -1.75
CA SER A 368 2.99 10.24 -0.62
C SER A 368 3.55 11.16 0.45
N LEU A 369 2.70 12.06 0.94
CA LEU A 369 2.99 12.99 2.03
C LEU A 369 1.78 13.04 2.96
N LEU A 370 2.01 12.77 4.23
CA LEU A 370 1.03 12.94 5.30
C LEU A 370 1.57 13.94 6.34
N MET A 371 0.68 14.76 6.87
CA MET A 371 0.95 15.71 7.94
C MET A 371 -0.08 15.60 9.05
N VAL A 372 0.37 15.66 10.30
CA VAL A 372 -0.47 15.71 11.50
C VAL A 372 -0.20 17.01 12.24
N GLU A 373 -1.26 17.75 12.55
CA GLU A 373 -1.17 18.93 13.42
C GLU A 373 -1.18 18.49 14.89
N CYS A 374 -0.03 18.63 15.56
CA CYS A 374 0.14 18.23 16.94
C CYS A 374 -0.30 19.38 17.86
N ARG A 375 -1.61 19.51 18.03
CA ARG A 375 -2.24 20.51 18.90
C ARG A 375 -3.14 19.85 19.92
N ALA A 376 -2.89 20.12 21.21
CA ALA A 376 -3.75 19.64 22.28
C ALA A 376 -5.20 20.15 22.09
N PRO A 377 -6.23 19.29 22.22
CA PRO A 377 -7.62 19.70 22.08
C PRO A 377 -8.03 20.66 23.20
N THR A 378 -8.72 21.75 22.83
CA THR A 378 -9.25 22.77 23.78
C THR A 378 -10.59 22.39 24.39
N GLU A 379 -11.30 21.40 23.85
CA GLU A 379 -12.58 20.90 24.37
C GLU A 379 -12.46 19.43 24.81
N PRO A 380 -13.20 19.00 25.85
CA PRO A 380 -13.31 17.60 26.21
C PRO A 380 -13.94 16.80 25.07
N MET A 381 -13.34 15.65 24.75
CA MET A 381 -13.75 14.76 23.65
C MET A 381 -15.25 14.48 23.64
N ARG A 382 -15.90 14.77 22.50
CA ARG A 382 -17.20 14.16 22.16
C ARG A 382 -16.93 12.86 21.43
N LEU A 383 -17.49 11.80 21.97
CA LEU A 383 -17.36 10.44 21.46
C LEU A 383 -18.11 10.30 20.14
N PRO A 384 -17.53 9.67 19.10
CA PRO A 384 -18.26 9.37 17.87
C PRO A 384 -19.43 8.42 18.18
N ALA A 385 -20.60 8.72 17.63
CA ALA A 385 -21.76 7.86 17.74
C ALA A 385 -21.59 6.62 16.85
N GLU A 386 -21.70 5.44 17.46
CA GLU A 386 -22.13 4.16 16.87
C GLU A 386 -21.30 3.58 15.69
N ALA A 387 -20.33 2.72 16.00
CA ALA A 387 -19.93 1.62 15.12
C ALA A 387 -20.49 0.30 15.67
N ALA A 388 -21.77 0.05 15.43
CA ALA A 388 -22.47 -1.15 15.89
C ALA A 388 -22.06 -2.40 15.06
N TYR A 389 -21.12 -3.20 15.57
CA TYR A 389 -21.00 -4.59 15.14
C TYR A 389 -22.08 -5.43 15.85
N ALA A 390 -23.13 -5.76 15.10
CA ALA A 390 -24.27 -6.54 15.58
C ALA A 390 -23.91 -8.03 15.72
N PHE A 391 -23.48 -8.43 16.91
CA PHE A 391 -23.79 -9.77 17.43
C PHE A 391 -25.06 -9.67 18.27
N ALA A 392 -26.03 -10.52 18.01
CA ALA A 392 -27.28 -10.56 18.77
C ALA A 392 -26.96 -10.77 20.26
N PRO A 393 -27.28 -9.82 21.16
CA PRO A 393 -26.95 -9.95 22.57
C PRO A 393 -27.76 -11.10 23.18
N ALA A 394 -27.09 -11.93 23.97
CA ALA A 394 -27.77 -12.89 24.82
C ALA A 394 -28.66 -12.12 25.80
N LYS A 395 -29.98 -12.32 25.73
CA LYS A 395 -30.98 -11.79 26.68
C LYS A 395 -30.88 -12.48 28.05
N ALA A 396 -29.73 -12.44 28.69
CA ALA A 396 -29.54 -12.92 30.05
C ALA A 396 -29.53 -11.71 31.01
N GLY A 397 -30.63 -11.51 31.72
CA GLY A 397 -30.70 -10.56 32.82
C GLY A 397 -29.97 -11.10 34.04
N GLY A 398 -28.87 -10.47 34.43
CA GLY A 398 -28.08 -10.77 35.63
C GLY A 398 -26.89 -9.83 35.77
N GLY A 399 -26.45 -9.56 37.00
CA GLY A 399 -25.14 -8.95 37.24
C GLY A 399 -24.03 -9.94 36.91
N TRP A 400 -22.89 -9.46 36.45
CA TRP A 400 -21.73 -10.29 36.15
C TRP A 400 -20.48 -9.70 36.82
N ARG A 401 -19.51 -10.56 37.08
CA ARG A 401 -18.21 -10.18 37.61
C ARG A 401 -17.13 -10.94 36.85
N ALA A 402 -16.11 -10.24 36.41
CA ALA A 402 -14.92 -10.82 35.82
C ALA A 402 -13.68 -10.19 36.47
N ALA A 403 -12.71 -11.03 36.81
CA ALA A 403 -11.43 -10.60 37.34
C ALA A 403 -10.31 -11.20 36.49
N LEU A 404 -9.32 -10.38 36.15
CA LEU A 404 -8.13 -10.76 35.41
C LEU A 404 -6.91 -10.38 36.25
N ARG A 405 -6.13 -11.39 36.62
CA ARG A 405 -4.87 -11.22 37.35
C ARG A 405 -3.71 -11.59 36.46
N LEU A 406 -2.76 -10.68 36.33
CA LEU A 406 -1.61 -10.81 35.44
C LEU A 406 -0.32 -10.75 36.25
N SER A 407 0.58 -11.67 35.96
CA SER A 407 1.96 -11.64 36.43
C SER A 407 2.82 -10.70 35.59
N ALA A 408 3.99 -10.32 36.11
CA ALA A 408 5.00 -9.53 35.38
C ALA A 408 5.25 -10.02 33.94
N ALA A 409 5.37 -11.35 33.75
CA ALA A 409 5.57 -11.95 32.42
C ALA A 409 4.44 -11.66 31.43
N GLN A 410 3.19 -11.61 31.90
CA GLN A 410 2.01 -11.38 31.07
C GLN A 410 1.75 -9.88 30.84
N ILE A 411 2.05 -9.03 31.83
CA ILE A 411 1.93 -7.57 31.74
C ILE A 411 2.77 -7.02 30.58
N MET A 412 3.91 -7.66 30.27
CA MET A 412 4.79 -7.26 29.18
C MET A 412 4.26 -7.56 27.77
N VAL A 413 3.31 -8.48 27.63
CA VAL A 413 2.89 -9.00 26.30
C VAL A 413 1.39 -8.91 26.04
N ILE A 414 0.58 -8.62 27.05
CA ILE A 414 -0.88 -8.53 26.93
C ILE A 414 -1.32 -7.06 26.99
N ASP A 415 -1.99 -6.61 25.94
CA ASP A 415 -2.79 -5.39 25.94
C ASP A 415 -4.06 -5.59 26.77
N VAL A 416 -3.95 -5.29 28.07
CA VAL A 416 -4.99 -5.61 29.06
C VAL A 416 -6.29 -4.86 28.81
N VAL A 417 -6.19 -3.58 28.45
CA VAL A 417 -7.38 -2.73 28.27
C VAL A 417 -8.25 -3.19 27.09
N PRO A 418 -7.73 -3.41 25.87
CA PRO A 418 -8.50 -4.00 24.77
C PRO A 418 -9.09 -5.37 25.09
N LEU A 419 -8.37 -6.23 25.82
CA LEU A 419 -8.89 -7.53 26.26
C LEU A 419 -10.14 -7.39 27.14
N LEU A 420 -10.06 -6.52 28.15
CA LEU A 420 -11.17 -6.25 29.06
C LEU A 420 -12.33 -5.53 28.38
N LEU A 421 -12.04 -4.63 27.43
CA LEU A 421 -13.07 -4.03 26.58
C LEU A 421 -13.77 -5.06 25.71
N GLY A 422 -13.04 -6.00 25.09
CA GLY A 422 -13.62 -7.06 24.28
C GLY A 422 -14.56 -7.98 25.08
N LEU A 423 -14.24 -8.21 26.36
CA LEU A 423 -15.12 -8.91 27.29
C LEU A 423 -16.35 -8.05 27.63
N ALA A 424 -16.13 -6.79 27.98
CA ALA A 424 -17.18 -5.84 28.35
C ALA A 424 -18.19 -5.60 27.21
N ASP A 425 -17.73 -5.60 25.96
CA ASP A 425 -18.55 -5.41 24.76
C ASP A 425 -19.60 -6.52 24.56
N GLN A 426 -19.39 -7.71 25.14
CA GLN A 426 -20.39 -8.79 25.14
C GLN A 426 -21.66 -8.42 25.93
N PHE A 427 -21.61 -7.39 26.78
CA PHE A 427 -22.69 -6.96 27.65
C PHE A 427 -23.31 -5.64 27.17
N GLU A 428 -24.57 -5.71 26.71
CA GLU A 428 -25.30 -4.60 26.06
C GLU A 428 -25.28 -3.29 26.85
N LEU A 429 -25.43 -3.34 28.18
CA LEU A 429 -25.46 -2.13 29.02
C LEU A 429 -24.09 -1.44 29.10
N VAL A 430 -23.01 -2.22 29.00
CA VAL A 430 -21.63 -1.72 29.06
C VAL A 430 -21.16 -1.24 27.70
N ARG A 431 -21.60 -1.89 26.61
CA ARG A 431 -21.32 -1.49 25.22
C ARG A 431 -21.65 -0.02 24.92
N HIS A 432 -22.75 0.51 25.47
CA HIS A 432 -23.12 1.92 25.29
C HIS A 432 -22.23 2.91 26.04
N ASN A 433 -21.29 2.40 26.85
CA ASN A 433 -20.40 3.17 27.70
C ASN A 433 -18.92 2.79 27.45
N THR A 434 -18.61 2.11 26.33
CA THR A 434 -17.28 1.56 26.01
C THR A 434 -16.17 2.62 26.07
N ASP A 435 -16.40 3.83 25.57
CA ASP A 435 -15.34 4.85 25.57
C ASP A 435 -15.05 5.38 26.98
N ARG A 436 -16.09 5.55 27.80
CA ARG A 436 -15.94 5.91 29.22
C ARG A 436 -15.19 4.81 29.95
N LEU A 437 -15.52 3.56 29.66
CA LEU A 437 -14.85 2.40 30.23
C LEU A 437 -13.39 2.30 29.78
N PHE A 438 -13.09 2.57 28.52
CA PHE A 438 -11.72 2.57 27.99
C PHE A 438 -10.84 3.53 28.77
N VAL A 439 -11.29 4.78 28.90
CA VAL A 439 -10.58 5.81 29.65
C VAL A 439 -10.38 5.37 31.10
N VAL A 440 -11.40 4.83 31.76
CA VAL A 440 -11.27 4.36 33.15
C VAL A 440 -10.25 3.22 33.25
N LEU A 441 -10.34 2.21 32.39
CA LEU A 441 -9.42 1.07 32.39
C LEU A 441 -7.98 1.51 32.08
N SER A 442 -7.79 2.36 31.07
CA SER A 442 -6.47 2.87 30.67
C SER A 442 -5.81 3.66 31.79
N GLU A 443 -6.52 4.58 32.43
CA GLU A 443 -5.98 5.37 33.53
C GLU A 443 -5.68 4.50 34.76
N LEU A 444 -6.58 3.60 35.14
CA LEU A 444 -6.36 2.71 36.29
C LEU A 444 -5.19 1.75 36.05
N TYR A 445 -5.07 1.19 34.84
CA TYR A 445 -3.99 0.29 34.48
C TYR A 445 -2.65 1.02 34.40
N ASN A 446 -2.59 2.18 33.74
CA ASN A 446 -1.35 2.95 33.63
C ASN A 446 -0.85 3.41 35.00
N ASN A 447 -1.73 3.81 35.92
CA ASN A 447 -1.32 4.18 37.28
C ASN A 447 -0.76 2.97 38.06
N ALA A 448 -1.43 1.82 37.97
CA ALA A 448 -0.98 0.58 38.59
C ALA A 448 0.38 0.12 38.02
N LEU A 449 0.57 0.22 36.70
CA LEU A 449 1.81 -0.16 36.04
C LEU A 449 2.94 0.84 36.34
N ASP A 450 2.75 2.11 35.98
CA ASP A 450 3.81 3.12 36.00
C ASP A 450 4.22 3.47 37.43
N HIS A 451 3.25 3.70 38.32
CA HIS A 451 3.54 4.14 39.70
C HIS A 451 3.59 2.98 40.68
N GLY A 452 2.70 1.99 40.53
CA GLY A 452 2.68 0.81 41.39
C GLY A 452 3.90 -0.09 41.18
N LEU A 453 4.02 -0.68 39.99
CA LEU A 453 5.06 -1.67 39.69
C LEU A 453 6.39 -1.04 39.24
N LEU A 454 6.37 -0.11 38.29
CA LEU A 454 7.58 0.48 37.71
C LEU A 454 8.18 1.60 38.56
N ARG A 455 7.44 2.15 39.54
CA ARG A 455 7.85 3.24 40.43
C ARG A 455 8.41 4.45 39.68
N LEU A 456 7.79 4.81 38.58
CA LEU A 456 8.15 5.97 37.79
C LEU A 456 7.70 7.25 38.51
N ASP A 457 8.58 8.23 38.58
CA ASP A 457 8.28 9.54 39.14
C ASP A 457 7.71 10.45 38.04
N SER A 458 6.49 10.95 38.26
CA SER A 458 5.82 11.91 37.39
C SER A 458 6.57 13.24 37.24
N SER A 459 7.47 13.57 38.18
CA SER A 459 8.30 14.79 38.12
C SER A 459 9.23 14.84 36.90
N LEU A 460 9.57 13.67 36.32
CA LEU A 460 10.38 13.58 35.10
C LEU A 460 9.70 14.25 33.89
N LYS A 461 8.37 14.37 33.87
CA LYS A 461 7.58 14.99 32.79
C LYS A 461 7.67 16.52 32.73
N LEU A 462 8.41 17.17 33.65
CA LEU A 462 8.47 18.64 33.80
C LEU A 462 9.39 19.35 32.78
N ASN A 463 10.37 18.65 32.22
CA ASN A 463 11.34 19.24 31.29
C ASN A 463 10.89 19.09 29.81
N PRO A 464 11.33 19.96 28.89
CA PRO A 464 11.01 19.86 27.46
C PRO A 464 11.34 18.49 26.83
N ASP A 465 12.44 17.87 27.25
CA ASP A 465 12.84 16.51 26.86
C ASP A 465 12.48 15.45 27.93
N GLY A 466 11.83 15.87 29.02
CA GLY A 466 11.55 15.02 30.18
C GLY A 466 10.52 13.93 29.93
N MET A 467 9.60 14.16 28.98
CA MET A 467 8.63 13.14 28.57
C MET A 467 9.29 11.98 27.81
N GLU A 468 10.27 12.28 26.95
CA GLU A 468 11.02 11.25 26.23
C GLU A 468 11.87 10.41 27.19
N ALA A 469 12.54 11.06 28.15
CA ALA A 469 13.24 10.36 29.22
C ALA A 469 12.32 9.48 30.08
N TYR A 470 11.12 9.96 30.42
CA TYR A 470 10.11 9.19 31.15
C TYR A 470 9.70 7.91 30.40
N LEU A 471 9.46 8.02 29.09
CA LEU A 471 9.00 6.89 28.26
C LEU A 471 10.11 5.86 28.05
N ASN A 472 11.34 6.31 27.83
CA ASN A 472 12.51 5.42 27.72
C ASN A 472 12.76 4.67 29.03
N GLU A 473 12.65 5.35 30.17
CA GLU A 473 12.77 4.72 31.49
C GLU A 473 11.63 3.73 31.75
N ARG A 474 10.39 4.09 31.37
CA ARG A 474 9.23 3.19 31.45
C ARG A 474 9.49 1.90 30.70
N GLN A 475 9.96 2.00 29.47
CA GLN A 475 10.25 0.84 28.64
C GLN A 475 11.39 -0.01 29.22
N ALA A 476 12.47 0.61 29.70
CA ALA A 476 13.59 -0.10 30.31
C ALA A 476 13.19 -0.86 31.59
N ARG A 477 12.35 -0.26 32.44
CA ARG A 477 11.84 -0.92 33.66
C ARG A 477 10.83 -2.01 33.33
N LEU A 478 9.98 -1.81 32.33
CA LEU A 478 9.02 -2.83 31.90
C LEU A 478 9.75 -4.07 31.36
N ALA A 479 10.78 -3.88 30.54
CA ALA A 479 11.58 -4.97 29.98
C ALA A 479 12.39 -5.76 31.03
N THR A 480 12.58 -5.20 32.22
CA THR A 480 13.34 -5.82 33.33
C THR A 480 12.45 -6.23 34.51
N LEU A 481 11.12 -6.15 34.35
CA LEU A 481 10.15 -6.49 35.39
C LEU A 481 10.09 -8.01 35.59
N VAL A 482 10.65 -8.50 36.69
CA VAL A 482 10.67 -9.94 37.03
C VAL A 482 9.54 -10.33 37.99
N ASP A 483 9.14 -9.41 38.87
CA ASP A 483 8.13 -9.65 39.92
C ASP A 483 7.13 -8.49 39.97
N GLY A 484 5.88 -8.81 40.28
CA GLY A 484 4.78 -7.87 40.27
C GLY A 484 3.50 -8.46 39.68
N GLU A 485 2.36 -8.01 40.19
CA GLU A 485 1.05 -8.42 39.73
C GLU A 485 0.10 -7.24 39.63
N ILE A 486 -0.78 -7.27 38.62
CA ILE A 486 -1.92 -6.37 38.49
C ILE A 486 -3.19 -7.21 38.37
N GLU A 487 -4.18 -6.90 39.18
CA GLU A 487 -5.51 -7.49 39.14
C GLU A 487 -6.54 -6.41 38.77
N LEU A 488 -7.25 -6.62 37.65
CA LEU A 488 -8.37 -5.80 37.24
C LEU A 488 -9.67 -6.57 37.36
N GLU A 489 -10.69 -5.90 37.90
CA GLU A 489 -12.01 -6.46 38.10
C GLU A 489 -13.09 -5.55 37.53
N LEU A 490 -14.04 -6.15 36.83
CA LEU A 490 -15.25 -5.52 36.32
C LEU A 490 -16.45 -6.22 36.98
N GLU A 491 -17.30 -5.44 37.63
CA GLU A 491 -18.53 -5.94 38.27
C GLU A 491 -19.72 -5.08 37.83
N GLN A 492 -20.65 -5.67 37.07
CA GLN A 492 -21.92 -5.02 36.77
C GLN A 492 -22.90 -5.24 37.93
N MET A 493 -23.29 -4.14 38.55
CA MET A 493 -24.24 -4.11 39.65
C MET A 493 -25.61 -3.63 39.16
N THR A 494 -26.67 -4.29 39.64
CA THR A 494 -28.07 -3.88 39.39
C THR A 494 -28.57 -3.02 40.54
N GLY A 495 -28.87 -1.74 40.27
CA GLY A 495 -29.47 -0.80 41.23
C GLY A 495 -30.84 -0.28 40.75
N PRO A 496 -31.63 0.38 41.62
CA PRO A 496 -32.88 1.00 41.21
C PRO A 496 -32.63 2.17 40.25
N GLY A 497 -33.15 2.09 39.03
CA GLY A 497 -33.17 3.19 38.04
C GLY A 497 -32.05 3.19 36.99
N ALA A 498 -30.86 2.66 37.28
CA ALA A 498 -29.74 2.57 36.33
C ALA A 498 -28.84 1.37 36.61
N GLY A 499 -28.17 0.85 35.58
CA GLY A 499 -27.10 -0.13 35.75
C GLY A 499 -25.81 0.57 36.20
N TRP A 500 -25.01 -0.11 37.01
CA TRP A 500 -23.75 0.40 37.50
C TRP A 500 -22.63 -0.56 37.11
N LEU A 501 -21.46 -0.03 36.81
CA LEU A 501 -20.25 -0.80 36.57
C LEU A 501 -19.18 -0.36 37.56
N ARG A 502 -18.75 -1.27 38.42
CA ARG A 502 -17.58 -1.07 39.26
C ARG A 502 -16.36 -1.63 38.53
N VAL A 503 -15.35 -0.78 38.39
CA VAL A 503 -14.03 -1.15 37.89
C VAL A 503 -13.07 -1.06 39.06
N SER A 504 -12.31 -2.12 39.32
CA SER A 504 -11.28 -2.13 40.34
C SER A 504 -9.93 -2.50 39.73
N CYS A 505 -8.88 -1.82 40.16
CA CYS A 505 -7.51 -2.13 39.79
C CYS A 505 -6.67 -2.23 41.07
N ARG A 506 -5.97 -3.34 41.25
CA ARG A 506 -5.05 -3.59 42.36
C ARG A 506 -3.69 -3.96 41.81
N ASP A 507 -2.64 -3.31 42.32
CA ASP A 507 -1.26 -3.70 42.05
C ASP A 507 -0.58 -4.24 43.31
N SER A 508 0.47 -5.05 43.11
CA SER A 508 1.32 -5.55 44.20
C SER A 508 2.40 -4.55 44.64
N GLY A 509 2.40 -3.33 44.08
CA GLY A 509 3.37 -2.29 44.33
C GLY A 509 3.12 -1.53 45.64
N ALA A 510 3.95 -0.50 45.85
CA ALA A 510 3.85 0.36 47.03
C ALA A 510 2.66 1.34 46.97
N GLY A 511 2.00 1.42 45.81
CA GLY A 511 0.95 2.39 45.50
C GLY A 511 1.48 3.81 45.36
N PHE A 512 0.56 4.77 45.33
CA PHE A 512 0.88 6.19 45.16
C PHE A 512 0.17 7.05 46.21
N ASP A 513 0.78 8.19 46.54
CA ASP A 513 0.13 9.19 47.38
C ASP A 513 -1.08 9.77 46.65
N HIS A 514 -2.25 9.76 47.29
CA HIS A 514 -3.49 10.31 46.74
C HIS A 514 -4.03 11.47 47.60
N GLY A 515 -3.25 11.92 48.60
CA GLY A 515 -3.61 13.00 49.52
C GLY A 515 -3.63 14.39 48.88
N TYR A 516 -2.99 14.56 47.72
CA TYR A 516 -3.06 15.81 46.94
C TYR A 516 -4.39 16.03 46.19
N LEU A 517 -5.35 15.11 46.32
CA LEU A 517 -6.66 15.20 45.66
C LEU A 517 -7.70 16.00 46.48
N ASP A 518 -7.31 16.79 47.49
CA ASP A 518 -8.23 17.63 48.27
C ASP A 518 -8.71 18.88 47.49
N PRO A 519 -9.90 19.44 47.78
CA PRO A 519 -10.67 20.30 46.86
C PRO A 519 -10.21 21.77 46.77
N VAL A 520 -8.94 22.09 47.00
CA VAL A 520 -8.45 23.47 46.91
C VAL A 520 -7.13 23.55 46.14
N ALA A 521 -7.19 23.51 44.81
CA ALA A 521 -6.07 24.00 44.00
C ALA A 521 -6.50 24.39 42.57
N ASP A 522 -7.12 25.57 42.43
CA ASP A 522 -7.17 26.33 41.16
C ASP A 522 -5.76 26.59 40.56
N ALA A 523 -4.68 26.29 41.29
CA ALA A 523 -3.29 26.45 40.86
C ALA A 523 -2.70 25.26 40.06
N MET A 524 -3.35 24.09 40.02
CA MET A 524 -2.77 22.88 39.40
C MET A 524 -3.09 22.68 37.91
N ASN A 525 -3.88 23.56 37.29
CA ASN A 525 -4.07 23.58 35.83
C ASN A 525 -2.77 23.89 35.04
N ALA A 526 -1.68 24.26 35.72
CA ALA A 526 -0.38 24.57 35.15
C ALA A 526 0.61 23.38 35.12
N LEU A 527 0.33 22.26 35.79
CA LEU A 527 1.23 21.10 35.82
C LEU A 527 0.86 20.07 34.73
N PRO A 528 1.83 19.51 33.99
CA PRO A 528 1.58 18.56 32.91
C PRO A 528 1.22 17.13 33.38
N PHE A 529 1.20 16.84 34.68
CA PHE A 529 0.93 15.50 35.25
C PHE A 529 -0.24 15.49 36.25
N GLY A 530 -0.86 14.32 36.46
CA GLY A 530 -1.98 14.13 37.39
C GLY A 530 -3.38 14.34 36.79
N ARG A 531 -3.49 14.59 35.48
CA ARG A 531 -4.77 14.78 34.77
C ARG A 531 -5.66 13.53 34.77
N GLY A 532 -5.05 12.35 34.73
CA GLY A 532 -5.75 11.06 34.72
C GLY A 532 -6.73 10.89 35.89
N LEU A 533 -6.26 11.08 37.12
CA LEU A 533 -7.10 10.96 38.33
C LEU A 533 -8.18 12.05 38.42
N MET A 534 -7.91 13.26 37.92
CA MET A 534 -8.91 14.33 37.80
C MET A 534 -9.99 13.98 36.77
N LEU A 535 -9.59 13.36 35.66
CA LEU A 535 -10.49 12.91 34.61
C LEU A 535 -11.38 11.76 35.10
N LEU A 536 -10.81 10.80 35.84
CA LEU A 536 -11.58 9.76 36.53
C LEU A 536 -12.62 10.35 37.49
N ARG A 537 -12.25 11.36 38.30
CA ARG A 537 -13.20 12.04 39.19
C ARG A 537 -14.33 12.75 38.45
N ALA A 538 -14.04 13.34 37.30
CA ALA A 538 -15.07 14.00 36.49
C ALA A 538 -16.02 13.00 35.79
N MET A 539 -15.56 11.77 35.55
CA MET A 539 -16.29 10.76 34.76
C MET A 539 -17.00 9.67 35.59
N CYS A 540 -16.50 9.38 36.79
CA CYS A 540 -17.01 8.35 37.69
C CYS A 540 -17.95 8.95 38.74
N ALA A 541 -18.99 8.20 39.10
CA ALA A 541 -19.91 8.59 40.16
C ALA A 541 -19.28 8.45 41.56
N GLU A 542 -18.36 7.50 41.70
CA GLU A 542 -17.60 7.26 42.93
C GLU A 542 -16.18 6.83 42.56
N LEU A 543 -15.18 7.35 43.28
CA LEU A 543 -13.78 6.97 43.14
C LEU A 543 -13.18 6.77 44.54
N GLY A 544 -12.67 5.57 44.80
CA GLY A 544 -12.13 5.15 46.09
C GLY A 544 -10.68 4.66 45.97
N PHE A 545 -9.91 4.88 47.02
CA PHE A 545 -8.52 4.47 47.16
C PHE A 545 -8.33 3.77 48.50
N ASN A 546 -7.46 2.76 48.55
CA ASN A 546 -6.96 2.26 49.82
C ASN A 546 -5.84 3.17 50.37
N ALA A 547 -5.47 2.98 51.65
CA ALA A 547 -4.48 3.84 52.31
C ALA A 547 -3.10 3.86 51.62
N ALA A 548 -2.71 2.78 50.95
CA ALA A 548 -1.45 2.70 50.22
C ALA A 548 -1.54 3.27 48.79
N GLY A 549 -2.74 3.44 48.23
CA GLY A 549 -2.96 3.85 46.84
C GLY A 549 -2.74 2.72 45.80
N ASN A 550 -2.47 1.48 46.20
CA ASN A 550 -2.30 0.33 45.29
C ASN A 550 -3.60 -0.46 45.05
N HIS A 551 -4.74 0.06 45.51
CA HIS A 551 -6.06 -0.47 45.16
C HIS A 551 -7.01 0.70 44.93
N VAL A 552 -7.48 0.80 43.69
CA VAL A 552 -8.38 1.85 43.23
C VAL A 552 -9.68 1.23 42.77
N THR A 553 -10.79 1.87 43.12
CA THR A 553 -12.15 1.47 42.71
C THR A 553 -12.87 2.66 42.08
N ALA A 554 -13.35 2.49 40.86
CA ALA A 554 -14.10 3.50 40.11
C ALA A 554 -15.50 2.96 39.78
N THR A 555 -16.55 3.69 40.13
CA THR A 555 -17.94 3.31 39.84
C THR A 555 -18.50 4.20 38.73
N LEU A 556 -18.94 3.59 37.64
CA LEU A 556 -19.57 4.23 36.50
C LEU A 556 -21.09 3.99 36.53
N GLN A 557 -21.87 5.05 36.34
CA GLN A 557 -23.29 4.93 36.02
C GLN A 557 -23.43 4.62 34.52
N LEU A 558 -24.05 3.50 34.20
CA LEU A 558 -24.29 3.05 32.83
C LEU A 558 -25.59 3.66 32.30
N THR A 559 -25.51 4.37 31.17
CA THR A 559 -26.67 4.89 30.45
C THR A 559 -27.16 3.87 29.43
N ARG A 560 -28.48 3.77 29.24
CA ARG A 560 -29.08 3.14 28.05
C ARG A 560 -29.02 4.16 26.92
N GLY A 561 -28.78 3.73 25.68
CA GLY A 561 -28.45 4.60 24.53
C GLY A 561 -29.35 5.83 24.28
N ASP A 562 -30.56 5.90 24.86
CA ASP A 562 -31.51 7.00 24.70
C ASP A 562 -31.51 8.06 25.83
N GLU A 563 -30.76 7.88 26.93
CA GLU A 563 -30.76 8.80 28.06
C GLU A 563 -29.50 9.66 28.12
N THR A 564 -29.62 10.92 27.67
CA THR A 564 -28.65 11.96 28.02
C THR A 564 -28.69 12.20 29.52
N CYS A 565 -27.61 11.81 30.22
CA CYS A 565 -27.48 12.00 31.65
C CYS A 565 -27.58 13.51 31.99
N PRO A 566 -28.45 13.93 32.93
CA PRO A 566 -28.47 15.32 33.39
C PRO A 566 -27.18 15.58 34.17
N ARG A 567 -26.37 16.54 33.70
CA ARG A 567 -25.18 17.03 34.40
C ARG A 567 -25.59 17.55 35.77
N ARG A 568 -24.98 17.04 36.85
CA ARG A 568 -24.99 17.75 38.15
C ARG A 568 -24.05 18.96 38.02
N LEU A 569 -24.59 20.11 38.41
CA LEU A 569 -23.97 21.44 38.41
C LEU A 569 -22.72 21.52 39.29
#